data_AF-A0A0S8JIS9-F1
#
_entry.id   AF-A0A0S8JIS9-F1
#
_cell.length_a   1.000
_cell.length_b   1.000
_cell.length_c   1.000
_cell.angle_alpha   90.00
_cell.angle_beta   90.00
_cell.angle_gamma   90.00
#
_symmetry.space_group_name_H-M   'P 1'
#
loop_
_entity.id
_entity.type
_entity.pdbx_description
1 polymer ?
#
loop_
_entity_poly.entity_id
_entity_poly.type
_entity_poly.pdbx_seq_one_letter_code
_entity_poly.pdbx_strand_id
1 'polypeptide(L)'
;MKRVVLIGILLAVCGVLFFFWHRREANARQQLTFSGNIELTEVQMAFKRTGRLQARPLDEGDTVSSGVVVARLERVELERQRDRALAAVAIAESRLAMLEYEIKFQEENLEASLKLRQAELEQAKAALRELLAGSRRQEIAEAQAAVQRAETEWTNARSDWKRIRGLFESGVVSNSQDDSARTRYEAAGAILEQVRQRLALVEEGPRSERVEAATATVERAKAGLQTAQTAEIELHRKRLERQVRQAELNGARAELALIETQLADTVLVAPLTGVVLAKSAEPGEVLAAGTP
;
A
#
# COMPACT_ATOMS: atom_id res chain seq x y z
N MET A 1 -98.22 -75.11 54.12
CA MET A 1 -98.18 -73.90 53.26
C MET A 1 -96.98 -73.00 53.61
N LYS A 2 -95.73 -73.49 53.53
CA LYS A 2 -94.51 -72.70 53.82
C LYS A 2 -93.41 -72.77 52.72
N ARG A 3 -93.57 -73.62 51.69
CA ARG A 3 -92.58 -73.79 50.60
C ARG A 3 -92.84 -72.92 49.37
N VAL A 4 -94.07 -72.44 49.17
CA VAL A 4 -94.44 -71.62 48.00
C VAL A 4 -93.99 -70.16 48.16
N VAL A 5 -93.91 -69.65 49.40
CA VAL A 5 -93.46 -68.28 49.70
C VAL A 5 -91.95 -68.08 49.47
N LEU A 6 -91.15 -69.13 49.70
CA LEU A 6 -89.69 -69.09 49.50
C LEU A 6 -89.28 -69.00 48.02
N ILE A 7 -90.05 -69.61 47.11
CA ILE A 7 -89.78 -69.58 45.67
C ILE A 7 -90.13 -68.20 45.08
N GLY A 8 -91.20 -67.55 45.59
CA GLY A 8 -91.57 -66.20 45.16
C GLY A 8 -90.53 -65.13 45.54
N ILE A 9 -89.92 -65.25 46.72
CA ILE A 9 -88.87 -64.31 47.17
C ILE A 9 -87.59 -64.49 46.34
N LEU A 10 -87.24 -65.71 45.96
CA LEU A 10 -86.03 -65.99 45.17
C LEU A 10 -86.15 -65.45 43.73
N LEU A 11 -87.34 -65.54 43.12
CA LEU A 11 -87.63 -64.93 41.82
C LEU A 11 -87.63 -63.39 41.87
N ALA A 12 -88.11 -62.79 42.97
CA ALA A 12 -88.06 -61.35 43.15
C ALA A 12 -86.60 -60.85 43.32
N VAL A 13 -85.77 -61.58 44.06
CA VAL A 13 -84.34 -61.24 44.21
C VAL A 13 -83.58 -61.40 42.89
N CYS A 14 -83.85 -62.45 42.12
CA CYS A 14 -83.27 -62.61 40.78
C CYS A 14 -83.76 -61.54 39.80
N GLY A 15 -85.03 -61.12 39.87
CA GLY A 15 -85.57 -60.03 39.05
C GLY A 15 -84.96 -58.68 39.40
N VAL A 16 -84.76 -58.39 40.69
CA VAL A 16 -84.10 -57.17 41.16
C VAL A 16 -82.61 -57.17 40.80
N LEU A 17 -81.92 -58.32 40.92
CA LEU A 17 -80.53 -58.47 40.49
C LEU A 17 -80.37 -58.32 38.98
N PHE A 18 -81.28 -58.91 38.19
CA PHE A 18 -81.28 -58.76 36.73
C PHE A 18 -81.55 -57.31 36.31
N PHE A 19 -82.51 -56.64 36.95
CA PHE A 19 -82.79 -55.22 36.70
C PHE A 19 -81.62 -54.31 37.08
N PHE A 20 -80.93 -54.58 38.20
CA PHE A 20 -79.74 -53.82 38.60
C PHE A 20 -78.53 -54.08 37.69
N TRP A 21 -78.40 -55.29 37.16
CA TRP A 21 -77.33 -55.64 36.23
C TRP A 21 -77.55 -54.96 34.86
N HIS A 22 -78.80 -54.97 34.37
CA HIS A 22 -79.16 -54.33 33.10
C HIS A 22 -79.12 -52.80 33.17
N ARG A 23 -79.35 -52.20 34.35
CA ARG A 23 -79.23 -50.75 34.55
C ARG A 23 -77.77 -50.27 34.70
N ARG A 24 -76.82 -51.19 34.89
CA ARG A 24 -75.38 -50.86 34.97
C ARG A 24 -74.72 -50.67 33.60
N GLU A 25 -75.35 -51.14 32.52
CA GLU A 25 -74.88 -50.95 31.13
C GLU A 25 -75.35 -49.64 30.47
N ALA A 26 -76.30 -48.91 31.08
CA ALA A 26 -76.85 -47.67 30.51
C ALA A 26 -76.07 -46.38 30.88
N ASN A 27 -74.91 -46.50 31.51
CA ASN A 27 -74.06 -45.36 31.91
C ASN A 27 -72.62 -45.49 31.39
N ALA A 28 -72.47 -46.05 30.19
CA ALA A 28 -71.29 -45.78 29.37
C ALA A 28 -71.40 -44.31 28.92
N ARG A 29 -70.67 -43.45 29.65
CA ARG A 29 -70.45 -42.03 29.38
C ARG A 29 -70.37 -41.81 27.87
N GLN A 30 -71.19 -40.89 27.35
CA GLN A 30 -70.97 -40.29 26.04
C GLN A 30 -69.59 -39.62 26.04
N GLN A 31 -68.54 -40.38 25.74
CA GLN A 31 -67.28 -39.83 25.30
C GLN A 31 -67.55 -39.31 23.89
N LEU A 32 -67.73 -37.99 23.78
CA LEU A 32 -67.60 -37.31 22.50
C LEU A 32 -66.17 -37.53 22.00
N THR A 33 -65.99 -38.55 21.18
CA THR A 33 -64.76 -38.76 20.42
C THR A 33 -64.74 -37.74 19.29
N PHE A 34 -64.03 -36.64 19.51
CA PHE A 34 -63.66 -35.73 18.43
C PHE A 34 -62.55 -36.39 17.62
N SER A 35 -62.88 -36.91 16.45
CA SER A 35 -61.89 -37.31 15.45
C SER A 35 -61.58 -36.08 14.59
N GLY A 36 -60.42 -35.47 14.81
CA GLY A 36 -59.89 -34.39 13.98
C GLY A 36 -58.48 -34.74 13.55
N ASN A 37 -58.14 -34.41 12.30
CA ASN A 37 -56.76 -34.48 11.83
C ASN A 37 -56.08 -33.15 12.15
N ILE A 38 -54.94 -33.20 12.84
CA ILE A 38 -54.08 -32.03 13.03
C ILE A 38 -52.98 -32.14 11.97
N GLU A 39 -52.96 -31.22 11.01
CA GLU A 39 -51.86 -31.09 10.06
C GLU A 39 -50.80 -30.16 10.65
N LEU A 40 -49.60 -30.69 10.91
CA LEU A 40 -48.46 -29.91 11.37
C LEU A 40 -47.49 -29.70 10.22
N THR A 41 -46.94 -28.48 10.10
CA THR A 41 -45.76 -28.23 9.28
C THR A 41 -44.53 -28.51 10.13
N GLU A 42 -43.91 -29.66 9.91
CA GLU A 42 -42.69 -30.08 10.60
C GLU A 42 -41.44 -29.65 9.81
N VAL A 43 -40.42 -29.17 10.51
CA VAL A 43 -39.10 -28.88 9.94
C VAL A 43 -38.07 -29.73 10.64
N GLN A 44 -37.49 -30.67 9.90
CA GLN A 44 -36.38 -31.47 10.37
C GLN A 44 -35.10 -30.64 10.31
N MET A 45 -34.46 -30.49 11.47
CA MET A 45 -33.24 -29.71 11.62
C MET A 45 -32.06 -30.66 11.74
N ALA A 46 -31.07 -30.49 10.86
CA ALA A 46 -29.86 -31.29 10.89
C ALA A 46 -28.63 -30.39 10.92
N PHE A 47 -27.54 -30.88 11.51
CA PHE A 47 -26.25 -30.21 11.39
C PHE A 47 -25.73 -30.35 9.97
N LYS A 48 -25.15 -29.27 9.44
CA LYS A 48 -24.51 -29.27 8.12
C LYS A 48 -23.18 -30.04 8.10
N ARG A 49 -22.63 -30.36 9.28
CA ARG A 49 -21.34 -31.03 9.46
C ARG A 49 -21.44 -32.13 10.52
N THR A 50 -20.64 -33.16 10.33
CA THR A 50 -20.48 -34.26 11.30
C THR A 50 -19.75 -33.79 12.56
N GLY A 51 -20.20 -34.21 13.73
CA GLY A 51 -19.53 -33.94 15.00
C GLY A 51 -20.22 -34.56 16.20
N ARG A 52 -19.56 -34.48 17.36
CA ARG A 52 -20.12 -34.95 18.63
C ARG A 52 -21.06 -33.89 19.20
N LEU A 53 -22.28 -34.29 19.60
CA LEU A 53 -23.23 -33.38 20.25
C LEU A 53 -22.71 -33.02 21.64
N GLN A 54 -22.42 -31.74 21.89
CA GLN A 54 -21.92 -31.25 23.18
C GLN A 54 -23.09 -30.91 24.11
N ALA A 55 -24.07 -30.17 23.60
CA ALA A 55 -25.20 -29.72 24.40
C ALA A 55 -26.45 -29.50 23.53
N ARG A 56 -27.60 -29.92 24.07
CA ARG A 56 -28.94 -29.62 23.58
C ARG A 56 -29.74 -29.01 24.74
N PRO A 57 -29.80 -27.68 24.85
CA PRO A 57 -30.42 -27.00 25.99
C PRO A 57 -31.97 -27.01 25.99
N LEU A 58 -32.61 -27.62 24.99
CA LEU A 58 -34.05 -27.66 24.84
C LEU A 58 -34.58 -29.09 24.95
N ASP A 59 -35.78 -29.22 25.50
CA ASP A 59 -36.49 -30.47 25.66
C ASP A 59 -37.79 -30.53 24.83
N GLU A 60 -38.38 -31.72 24.72
CA GLU A 60 -39.66 -31.92 24.01
C GLU A 60 -40.78 -31.14 24.71
N GLY A 61 -41.60 -30.46 23.91
CA GLY A 61 -42.65 -29.58 24.42
C GLY A 61 -42.21 -28.13 24.69
N ASP A 62 -40.91 -27.82 24.62
CA ASP A 62 -40.44 -26.45 24.76
C ASP A 62 -40.85 -25.59 23.56
N THR A 63 -41.27 -24.35 23.85
CA THR A 63 -41.56 -23.35 22.82
C THR A 63 -40.29 -22.58 22.47
N VAL A 64 -39.95 -22.52 21.18
CA VAL A 64 -38.75 -21.86 20.66
C VAL A 64 -39.11 -20.70 19.74
N SER A 65 -38.28 -19.66 19.76
CA SER A 65 -38.34 -18.56 18.78
C SER A 65 -37.31 -18.77 17.66
N SER A 66 -37.58 -18.23 16.49
CA SER A 66 -36.59 -18.20 15.40
C SER A 66 -35.26 -17.59 15.87
N GLY A 67 -34.14 -18.23 15.53
CA GLY A 67 -32.78 -17.83 15.91
C GLY A 67 -32.27 -18.41 17.24
N VAL A 68 -33.11 -19.09 18.03
CA VAL A 68 -32.69 -19.73 19.28
C VAL A 68 -31.79 -20.93 18.98
N VAL A 69 -30.72 -21.10 19.77
CA VAL A 69 -29.80 -22.24 19.64
C VAL A 69 -30.45 -23.50 20.19
N VAL A 70 -30.68 -24.47 19.31
CA VAL A 70 -31.34 -25.75 19.62
C VAL A 70 -30.34 -26.79 20.09
N ALA A 71 -29.18 -26.84 19.44
CA ALA A 71 -28.14 -27.82 19.72
C ALA A 71 -26.76 -27.30 19.31
N ARG A 72 -25.70 -27.79 19.94
CA ARG A 72 -24.31 -27.42 19.69
C ARG A 72 -23.43 -28.65 19.60
N LEU A 73 -22.63 -28.74 18.54
CA LEU A 73 -21.55 -29.71 18.43
C LEU A 73 -20.31 -29.25 19.21
N GLU A 74 -19.44 -30.22 19.52
CA GLU A 74 -18.13 -29.97 20.09
C GLU A 74 -17.27 -29.11 19.15
N ARG A 75 -16.67 -28.06 19.72
CA ARG A 75 -16.01 -26.97 18.98
C ARG A 75 -14.54 -26.75 19.35
N VAL A 76 -14.05 -27.42 20.40
CA VAL A 76 -12.72 -27.15 21.01
C VAL A 76 -11.59 -27.25 19.97
N GLU A 77 -11.65 -28.23 19.08
CA GLU A 77 -10.64 -28.39 18.02
C GLU A 77 -10.71 -27.26 16.99
N LEU A 78 -11.91 -26.88 16.55
CA LEU A 78 -12.09 -25.78 15.60
C LEU A 78 -11.74 -24.42 16.21
N GLU A 79 -12.00 -24.20 17.50
CA GLU A 79 -11.60 -22.99 18.22
C GLU A 79 -10.06 -22.89 18.28
N ARG A 80 -9.36 -23.99 18.57
CA ARG A 80 -7.89 -24.01 18.51
C ARG A 80 -7.35 -23.76 17.11
N GLN A 81 -8.00 -24.32 16.07
CA GLN A 81 -7.64 -24.05 14.68
C GLN A 81 -7.88 -22.58 14.31
N ARG A 82 -8.98 -21.98 14.77
CA ARG A 82 -9.28 -20.56 14.58
C ARG A 82 -8.21 -19.69 15.22
N ASP A 83 -7.82 -19.98 16.46
CA ASP A 83 -6.79 -19.19 17.16
C ASP A 83 -5.44 -19.26 16.43
N ARG A 84 -5.09 -20.44 15.89
CA ARG A 84 -3.90 -20.61 15.05
C ARG A 84 -3.99 -19.81 13.75
N ALA A 85 -5.14 -19.85 13.07
CA ALA A 85 -5.35 -19.09 11.83
C ALA A 85 -5.37 -17.58 12.07
N LEU A 86 -5.95 -17.13 13.18
CA LEU A 86 -5.94 -15.73 13.60
C LEU A 86 -4.51 -15.24 13.87
N ALA A 87 -3.69 -16.06 14.54
CA ALA A 87 -2.27 -15.75 14.72
C ALA A 87 -1.52 -15.68 13.37
N ALA A 88 -1.85 -16.55 12.41
CA ALA A 88 -1.28 -16.51 11.06
C ALA A 88 -1.65 -15.22 10.32
N VAL A 89 -2.90 -14.75 10.43
CA VAL A 89 -3.34 -13.45 9.90
C VAL A 89 -2.52 -12.32 10.53
N ALA A 90 -2.40 -12.28 11.86
CA ALA A 90 -1.65 -11.24 12.55
C ALA A 90 -0.16 -11.18 12.12
N ILE A 91 0.46 -12.35 11.89
CA ILE A 91 1.84 -12.44 11.36
C ILE A 91 1.91 -11.89 9.93
N ALA A 92 0.96 -12.25 9.06
CA ALA A 92 0.92 -11.77 7.68
C ALA A 92 0.69 -10.24 7.60
N GLU A 93 -0.21 -9.71 8.43
CA GLU A 93 -0.45 -8.26 8.57
C GLU A 93 0.80 -7.52 9.02
N SER A 94 1.48 -8.03 10.04
CA SER A 94 2.72 -7.42 10.55
C SER A 94 3.82 -7.40 9.50
N ARG A 95 3.98 -8.47 8.72
CA ARG A 95 4.95 -8.53 7.62
C ARG A 95 4.63 -7.53 6.51
N LEU A 96 3.35 -7.40 6.15
CA LEU A 96 2.91 -6.41 5.17
C LEU A 96 3.19 -4.99 5.65
N ALA A 97 2.83 -4.66 6.90
CA ALA A 97 3.04 -3.34 7.47
C ALA A 97 4.54 -2.96 7.52
N MET A 98 5.42 -3.90 7.87
CA MET A 98 6.87 -3.68 7.86
C MET A 98 7.39 -3.37 6.44
N LEU A 99 6.91 -4.11 5.43
CA LEU A 99 7.27 -3.86 4.03
C LEU A 99 6.74 -2.52 3.53
N GLU A 100 5.52 -2.13 3.90
CA GLU A 100 4.94 -0.83 3.54
C GLU A 100 5.72 0.33 4.15
N TYR A 101 6.14 0.20 5.40
CA TYR A 101 7.03 1.18 6.03
C TYR A 101 8.37 1.28 5.29
N GLU A 102 8.96 0.15 4.92
CA GLU A 102 10.21 0.14 4.15
C GLU A 102 10.03 0.80 2.78
N ILE A 103 8.94 0.51 2.06
CA ILE A 103 8.62 1.15 0.77
C ILE A 103 8.52 2.67 0.94
N LYS A 104 7.79 3.14 1.95
CA LYS A 104 7.63 4.58 2.23
C LYS A 104 8.97 5.24 2.52
N PHE A 105 9.79 4.63 3.37
CA PHE A 105 11.11 5.14 3.70
C PHE A 105 12.02 5.22 2.45
N GLN A 106 11.97 4.21 1.58
CA GLN A 106 12.71 4.22 0.32
C GLN A 106 12.19 5.27 -0.67
N GLU A 107 10.88 5.50 -0.73
CA GLU A 107 10.27 6.56 -1.55
C GLU A 107 10.77 7.96 -1.16
N GLU A 108 10.73 8.28 0.14
CA GLU A 108 11.19 9.56 0.65
C GLU A 108 12.70 9.78 0.40
N ASN A 109 13.51 8.74 0.62
CA ASN A 109 14.95 8.79 0.33
C ASN A 109 15.24 8.93 -1.17
N LEU A 110 14.50 8.23 -2.03
CA LEU A 110 14.65 8.31 -3.47
C LEU A 110 14.30 9.71 -3.98
N GLU A 111 13.20 10.29 -3.50
CA GLU A 111 12.79 11.64 -3.86
C GLU A 111 13.86 12.68 -3.46
N ALA A 112 14.37 12.58 -2.23
CA ALA A 112 15.46 13.44 -1.76
C ALA A 112 16.74 13.28 -2.59
N SER A 113 17.10 12.03 -2.92
CA SER A 113 18.25 11.72 -3.77
C SER A 113 18.10 12.26 -5.19
N LEU A 114 16.93 12.09 -5.81
CA LEU A 114 16.63 12.61 -7.15
C LEU A 114 16.75 14.14 -7.17
N LYS A 115 16.16 14.82 -6.19
CA LYS A 115 16.26 16.29 -6.05
C LYS A 115 17.71 16.74 -5.91
N LEU A 116 18.50 16.07 -5.07
CA LEU A 116 19.92 16.36 -4.89
C LEU A 116 20.70 16.19 -6.22
N ARG A 117 20.54 15.04 -6.89
CA ARG A 117 21.25 14.76 -8.16
C ARG A 117 20.83 15.69 -9.29
N GLN A 118 19.56 16.05 -9.35
CA GLN A 118 19.07 17.05 -10.31
C GLN A 118 19.71 18.42 -10.05
N ALA A 119 19.78 18.85 -8.79
CA ALA A 119 20.43 20.11 -8.43
C ALA A 119 21.93 20.11 -8.78
N GLU A 120 22.64 19.01 -8.52
CA GLU A 120 24.04 18.83 -8.91
C GLU A 120 24.24 18.94 -10.43
N LEU A 121 23.35 18.32 -11.21
CA LEU A 121 23.39 18.39 -12.68
C LEU A 121 23.13 19.81 -13.18
N GLU A 122 22.13 20.52 -12.64
CA GLU A 122 21.82 21.89 -13.04
C GLU A 122 22.93 22.87 -12.65
N GLN A 123 23.57 22.67 -11.49
CA GLN A 123 24.76 23.43 -11.10
C GLN A 123 25.91 23.20 -12.09
N ALA A 124 26.19 21.95 -12.45
CA ALA A 124 27.26 21.63 -13.41
C ALA A 124 26.97 22.23 -14.79
N LYS A 125 25.73 22.16 -15.26
CA LYS A 125 25.30 22.79 -16.52
C LYS A 125 25.40 24.31 -16.46
N ALA A 126 25.07 24.93 -15.33
CA ALA A 126 25.20 26.38 -15.15
C ALA A 126 26.67 26.82 -15.26
N ALA A 127 27.59 26.10 -14.60
CA ALA A 127 29.02 26.36 -14.71
C ALA A 127 29.54 26.19 -16.15
N LEU A 128 29.09 25.15 -16.86
CA LEU A 128 29.43 24.97 -18.28
C LEU A 128 28.87 26.11 -19.15
N ARG A 129 27.63 26.56 -18.92
CA ARG A 129 27.03 27.69 -19.64
C ARG A 129 27.79 28.99 -19.41
N GLU A 130 28.26 29.24 -18.20
CA GLU A 130 29.10 30.39 -17.89
C GLU A 130 30.41 30.35 -18.67
N LEU A 131 31.07 29.19 -18.73
CA LEU A 131 32.29 29.02 -19.53
C LEU A 131 32.02 29.19 -21.04
N LEU A 132 30.95 28.62 -21.57
CA LEU A 132 30.59 28.75 -22.98
C LEU A 132 30.18 30.17 -23.37
N ALA A 133 29.61 30.94 -22.43
CA ALA A 133 29.31 32.34 -22.65
C ALA A 133 30.58 33.19 -22.82
N GLY A 134 31.72 32.72 -22.31
CA GLY A 134 33.02 33.35 -22.48
C GLY A 134 33.10 34.75 -21.89
N SER A 135 33.96 35.59 -22.48
CA SER A 135 34.17 36.97 -22.05
C SER A 135 32.95 37.83 -22.32
N ARG A 136 32.65 38.73 -21.38
CA ARG A 136 31.49 39.61 -21.52
C ARG A 136 31.73 40.65 -22.61
N ARG A 137 30.66 41.10 -23.29
CA ARG A 137 30.77 42.16 -24.31
C ARG A 137 31.44 43.43 -23.77
N GLN A 138 31.21 43.76 -22.50
CA GLN A 138 31.82 44.90 -21.83
C GLN A 138 33.33 44.73 -21.65
N GLU A 139 33.81 43.52 -21.36
CA GLU A 139 35.24 43.23 -21.19
C GLU A 139 35.97 43.31 -22.54
N ILE A 140 35.35 42.80 -23.60
CA ILE A 140 35.87 42.91 -24.97
C ILE A 140 35.95 44.40 -25.38
N ALA A 141 34.89 45.17 -25.14
CA ALA A 141 34.87 46.60 -25.46
C ALA A 141 35.93 47.39 -24.68
N GLU A 142 36.17 47.06 -23.41
CA GLU A 142 37.24 47.67 -22.60
C GLU A 142 38.63 47.36 -23.17
N ALA A 143 38.88 46.10 -23.52
CA ALA A 143 40.14 45.67 -24.12
C ALA A 143 40.37 46.34 -25.49
N GLN A 144 39.33 46.44 -26.32
CA GLN A 144 39.38 47.17 -27.59
C GLN A 144 39.69 48.65 -27.39
N ALA A 145 39.03 49.31 -26.43
CA ALA A 145 39.32 50.70 -26.09
C ALA A 145 40.77 50.89 -25.60
N ALA A 146 41.33 49.92 -24.87
CA ALA A 146 42.72 49.94 -24.46
C ALA A 146 43.69 49.83 -25.65
N VAL A 147 43.41 48.94 -26.61
CA VAL A 147 44.18 48.85 -27.86
C VAL A 147 44.13 50.16 -28.62
N GLN A 148 42.94 50.77 -28.76
CA GLN A 148 42.76 52.04 -29.46
C GLN A 148 43.59 53.18 -28.82
N ARG A 149 43.65 53.23 -27.48
CA ARG A 149 44.48 54.21 -26.76
C ARG A 149 45.97 54.00 -27.01
N ALA A 150 46.44 52.75 -26.88
CA ALA A 150 47.84 52.42 -27.12
C ALA A 150 48.27 52.67 -28.58
N GLU A 151 47.37 52.44 -29.53
CA GLU A 151 47.60 52.68 -30.96
C GLU A 151 47.72 54.17 -31.27
N THR A 152 46.90 55.01 -30.61
CA THR A 152 46.98 56.47 -30.73
C THR A 152 48.33 56.98 -30.21
N GLU A 153 48.75 56.50 -29.04
CA GLU A 153 50.04 56.89 -28.44
C GLU A 153 51.23 56.46 -29.30
N TRP A 154 51.21 55.22 -29.81
CA TRP A 154 52.24 54.74 -30.73
C TRP A 154 52.30 55.56 -32.01
N THR A 155 51.14 55.94 -32.56
CA THR A 155 51.06 56.78 -33.77
C THR A 155 51.64 58.18 -33.54
N ASN A 156 51.38 58.77 -32.38
CA ASN A 156 51.95 60.06 -31.98
C ASN A 156 53.47 59.95 -31.82
N ALA A 157 53.95 58.99 -31.03
CA ALA A 157 55.38 58.75 -30.80
C ALA A 157 56.13 58.45 -32.12
N ARG A 158 55.51 57.71 -33.04
CA ARG A 158 56.05 57.44 -34.38
C ARG A 158 56.20 58.71 -35.21
N SER A 159 55.20 59.58 -35.18
CA SER A 159 55.21 60.84 -35.93
C SER A 159 56.22 61.82 -35.35
N ASP A 160 56.36 61.88 -34.03
CA ASP A 160 57.34 62.72 -33.35
C ASP A 160 58.78 62.24 -33.59
N TRP A 161 59.04 60.92 -33.52
CA TRP A 161 60.36 60.39 -33.87
C TRP A 161 60.72 60.67 -35.33
N LYS A 162 59.79 60.48 -36.28
CA LYS A 162 60.02 60.86 -37.69
C LYS A 162 60.41 62.33 -37.84
N ARG A 163 59.75 63.23 -37.09
CA ARG A 163 60.04 64.67 -37.12
C ARG A 163 61.42 64.98 -36.54
N ILE A 164 61.76 64.41 -35.39
CA ILE A 164 63.05 64.61 -34.70
C ILE A 164 64.20 64.02 -35.52
N ARG A 165 64.01 62.85 -36.13
CA ARG A 165 65.01 62.23 -37.01
C ARG A 165 65.36 63.11 -38.21
N GLY A 166 64.37 63.71 -38.87
CA GLY A 166 64.64 64.66 -39.97
C GLY A 166 65.38 65.92 -39.50
N LEU A 167 65.11 66.40 -38.28
CA LEU A 167 65.86 67.50 -37.66
C LEU A 167 67.29 67.08 -37.26
N PHE A 168 67.50 65.82 -36.89
CA PHE A 168 68.81 65.27 -36.55
C PHE A 168 69.67 65.12 -37.81
N GLU A 169 69.10 64.61 -38.90
CA GLU A 169 69.76 64.48 -40.21
C GLU A 169 70.15 65.85 -40.80
N SER A 170 69.44 66.93 -40.43
CA SER A 170 69.76 68.32 -40.78
C SER A 170 70.64 69.05 -39.74
N GLY A 171 71.06 68.37 -38.66
CA GLY A 171 72.01 68.89 -37.66
C GLY A 171 71.42 69.84 -36.60
N VAL A 172 70.09 69.92 -36.47
CA VAL A 172 69.38 70.87 -35.58
C VAL A 172 69.22 70.35 -34.15
N VAL A 173 69.15 69.03 -33.96
CA VAL A 173 68.95 68.38 -32.66
C VAL A 173 70.11 67.44 -32.31
N SER A 174 70.28 67.11 -31.02
CA SER A 174 71.39 66.27 -30.55
C SER A 174 71.10 64.76 -30.68
N ASN A 175 72.15 63.94 -30.71
CA ASN A 175 72.02 62.47 -30.74
C ASN A 175 71.20 61.91 -29.56
N SER A 176 71.35 62.52 -28.38
CA SER A 176 70.55 62.13 -27.20
C SER A 176 69.05 62.42 -27.38
N GLN A 177 68.69 63.48 -28.11
CA GLN A 177 67.29 63.82 -28.37
C GLN A 177 66.64 62.86 -29.39
N ASP A 178 67.35 62.49 -30.46
CA ASP A 178 66.87 61.46 -31.41
C ASP A 178 66.74 60.09 -30.75
N ASP A 179 67.76 59.67 -30.00
CA ASP A 179 67.75 58.37 -29.30
C ASP A 179 66.64 58.30 -28.24
N SER A 180 66.37 59.41 -27.53
CA SER A 180 65.24 59.48 -26.59
C SER A 180 63.89 59.36 -27.30
N ALA A 181 63.73 59.98 -28.47
CA ALA A 181 62.50 59.89 -29.26
C ALA A 181 62.32 58.49 -29.87
N ARG A 182 63.40 57.87 -30.37
CA ARG A 182 63.41 56.50 -30.86
C ARG A 182 62.99 55.53 -29.75
N THR A 183 63.60 55.65 -28.57
CA THR A 183 63.29 54.83 -27.39
C THR A 183 61.82 54.96 -27.00
N ARG A 184 61.23 56.17 -27.03
CA ARG A 184 59.80 56.37 -26.74
C ARG A 184 58.89 55.70 -27.77
N TYR A 185 59.22 55.80 -29.06
CA TYR A 185 58.49 55.13 -30.13
C TYR A 185 58.54 53.60 -29.96
N GLU A 186 59.72 53.05 -29.71
CA GLU A 186 59.91 51.61 -29.49
C GLU A 186 59.16 51.14 -28.24
N ALA A 187 59.21 51.89 -27.14
CA ALA A 187 58.47 51.57 -25.91
C ALA A 187 56.96 51.61 -26.12
N ALA A 188 56.43 52.62 -26.84
CA ALA A 188 55.01 52.70 -27.18
C ALA A 188 54.57 51.52 -28.08
N GLY A 189 55.46 51.04 -28.95
CA GLY A 189 55.20 49.87 -29.79
C GLY A 189 55.10 48.58 -28.98
N ALA A 190 56.00 48.41 -28.01
CA ALA A 190 55.96 47.28 -27.08
C ALA A 190 54.67 47.28 -26.24
N ILE A 191 54.20 48.45 -25.80
CA ILE A 191 52.94 48.60 -25.06
C ILE A 191 51.74 48.25 -25.95
N LEU A 192 51.70 48.73 -27.20
CA LEU A 192 50.63 48.39 -28.14
C LEU A 192 50.53 46.88 -28.35
N GLU A 193 51.67 46.22 -28.56
CA GLU A 193 51.70 44.76 -28.73
C GLU A 193 51.21 44.03 -27.48
N GLN A 194 51.67 44.45 -26.29
CA GLN A 194 51.20 43.89 -25.02
C GLN A 194 49.67 43.99 -24.87
N VAL A 195 49.07 45.13 -25.22
CA VAL A 195 47.61 45.34 -25.09
C VAL A 195 46.84 44.56 -26.16
N ARG A 196 47.38 44.41 -27.38
CA ARG A 196 46.80 43.56 -28.43
C ARG A 196 46.78 42.08 -28.02
N GLN A 197 47.87 41.58 -27.43
CA GLN A 197 47.92 40.21 -26.90
C GLN A 197 46.87 40.01 -25.80
N ARG A 198 46.64 41.03 -24.95
CA ARG A 198 45.57 40.98 -23.95
C ARG A 198 44.17 40.94 -24.59
N LEU A 199 43.91 41.72 -25.64
CA LEU A 199 42.64 41.64 -26.37
C LEU A 199 42.43 40.24 -26.98
N ALA A 200 43.46 39.68 -27.63
CA ALA A 200 43.39 38.35 -28.21
C ALA A 200 43.03 37.28 -27.16
N LEU A 201 43.61 37.32 -25.96
CA LEU A 201 43.27 36.41 -24.87
C LEU A 201 41.82 36.56 -24.38
N VAL A 202 41.28 37.79 -24.36
CA VAL A 202 39.89 38.05 -23.97
C VAL A 202 38.93 37.58 -25.06
N GLU A 203 39.27 37.73 -26.34
CA GLU A 203 38.46 37.27 -27.47
C GLU A 203 38.49 35.74 -27.63
N GLU A 204 39.63 35.11 -27.38
CA GLU A 204 39.78 33.64 -27.39
C GLU A 204 38.96 32.98 -26.27
N GLY A 205 38.85 33.66 -25.12
CA GLY A 205 38.01 33.21 -24.01
C GLY A 205 38.58 31.99 -23.28
N PRO A 206 37.73 31.16 -22.64
CA PRO A 206 38.21 30.04 -21.84
C PRO A 206 38.79 28.92 -22.70
N ARG A 207 39.92 28.38 -22.24
CA ARG A 207 40.64 27.29 -22.91
C ARG A 207 39.77 26.03 -23.09
N SER A 208 39.99 25.29 -24.17
CA SER A 208 39.26 24.06 -24.51
C SER A 208 39.31 23.02 -23.39
N GLU A 209 40.44 22.87 -22.71
CA GLU A 209 40.59 21.90 -21.62
C GLU A 209 39.69 22.24 -20.43
N ARG A 210 39.41 23.53 -20.18
CA ARG A 210 38.45 23.93 -19.13
C ARG A 210 37.02 23.58 -19.52
N VAL A 211 36.66 23.77 -20.79
CA VAL A 211 35.33 23.42 -21.30
C VAL A 211 35.13 21.90 -21.26
N GLU A 212 36.15 21.14 -21.64
CA GLU A 212 36.13 19.68 -21.57
C GLU A 212 36.00 19.18 -20.13
N ALA A 213 36.77 19.73 -19.18
CA ALA A 213 36.67 19.38 -17.77
C ALA A 213 35.27 19.69 -17.19
N ALA A 214 34.68 20.83 -17.56
CA ALA A 214 33.31 21.17 -17.17
C ALA A 214 32.27 20.23 -17.81
N THR A 215 32.47 19.85 -19.08
CA THR A 215 31.62 18.87 -19.77
C THR A 215 31.68 17.50 -19.09
N ALA A 216 32.88 17.02 -18.74
CA ALA A 216 33.05 15.78 -17.97
C ALA A 216 32.36 15.85 -16.60
N THR A 217 32.34 17.03 -15.98
CA THR A 217 31.62 17.25 -14.71
C THR A 217 30.10 17.13 -14.90
N VAL A 218 29.55 17.66 -16.00
CA VAL A 218 28.13 17.51 -16.37
C VAL A 218 27.79 16.04 -16.62
N GLU A 219 28.61 15.33 -17.40
CA GLU A 219 28.36 13.91 -17.68
C GLU A 219 28.44 13.04 -16.43
N ARG A 220 29.37 13.34 -15.51
CA ARG A 220 29.43 12.69 -14.18
C ARG A 220 28.15 12.94 -13.38
N ALA A 221 27.65 14.17 -13.34
CA ALA A 221 26.42 14.51 -12.63
C ALA A 221 25.19 13.82 -13.27
N LYS A 222 25.15 13.74 -14.59
CA LYS A 222 24.12 13.03 -15.35
C LYS A 222 24.14 11.52 -15.09
N ALA A 223 25.32 10.90 -15.05
CA ALA A 223 25.46 9.50 -14.65
C ALA A 223 24.97 9.27 -13.21
N GLY A 224 25.28 10.19 -12.29
CA GLY A 224 24.76 10.16 -10.92
C GLY A 224 23.23 10.24 -10.85
N LEU A 225 22.60 11.08 -11.68
CA LEU A 225 21.15 11.15 -11.81
C LEU A 225 20.57 9.84 -12.37
N GLN A 226 21.22 9.24 -13.38
CA GLN A 226 20.79 7.96 -13.94
C GLN A 226 20.86 6.84 -12.90
N THR A 227 21.90 6.78 -12.05
CA THR A 227 21.95 5.82 -10.95
C THR A 227 20.81 6.00 -9.96
N ALA A 228 20.43 7.24 -9.64
CA ALA A 228 19.25 7.51 -8.81
C ALA A 228 17.95 7.08 -9.51
N GLN A 229 17.81 7.26 -10.82
CA GLN A 229 16.68 6.75 -11.59
C GLN A 229 16.60 5.21 -11.59
N THR A 230 17.75 4.51 -11.63
CA THR A 230 17.76 3.04 -11.52
C THR A 230 17.18 2.56 -10.20
N ALA A 231 17.36 3.29 -9.10
CA ALA A 231 16.76 2.94 -7.81
C ALA A 231 15.21 3.00 -7.83
N GLU A 232 14.60 3.71 -8.79
CA GLU A 232 13.15 3.69 -9.02
C GLU A 232 12.67 2.29 -9.46
N ILE A 233 13.49 1.56 -10.22
CA ILE A 233 13.19 0.19 -10.65
C ILE A 233 13.17 -0.75 -9.43
N GLU A 234 14.10 -0.57 -8.50
CA GLU A 234 14.13 -1.34 -7.26
C GLU A 234 12.91 -1.07 -6.38
N LEU A 235 12.49 0.19 -6.29
CA LEU A 235 11.25 0.57 -5.62
C LEU A 235 10.03 -0.06 -6.29
N HIS A 236 9.97 -0.06 -7.63
CA HIS A 236 8.91 -0.74 -8.37
C HIS A 236 8.85 -2.24 -8.04
N ARG A 237 10.01 -2.91 -7.98
CA ARG A 237 10.11 -4.31 -7.55
C ARG A 237 9.55 -4.51 -6.14
N LYS A 238 9.83 -3.63 -5.18
CA LYS A 238 9.25 -3.70 -3.82
C LYS A 238 7.74 -3.49 -3.82
N ARG A 239 7.21 -2.61 -4.68
CA ARG A 239 5.76 -2.43 -4.86
C ARG A 239 5.08 -3.69 -5.38
N LEU A 240 5.74 -4.45 -6.26
CA LEU A 240 5.27 -5.77 -6.68
C LEU A 240 5.33 -6.79 -5.53
N GLU A 241 6.40 -6.77 -4.72
CA GLU A 241 6.48 -7.63 -3.53
C GLU A 241 5.35 -7.35 -2.54
N ARG A 242 4.94 -6.09 -2.37
CA ARG A 242 3.77 -5.73 -1.55
C ARG A 242 2.51 -6.43 -2.03
N GLN A 243 2.30 -6.55 -3.35
CA GLN A 243 1.14 -7.28 -3.89
C GLN A 243 1.17 -8.76 -3.51
N VAL A 244 2.37 -9.38 -3.52
CA VAL A 244 2.55 -10.77 -3.08
C VAL A 244 2.22 -10.92 -1.60
N ARG A 245 2.74 -10.03 -0.74
CA ARG A 245 2.43 -10.05 0.71
C ARG A 245 0.96 -9.79 1.01
N GLN A 246 0.33 -8.92 0.23
CA GLN A 246 -1.11 -8.70 0.32
C GLN A 246 -1.89 -9.96 -0.05
N ALA A 247 -1.47 -10.70 -1.08
CA ALA A 247 -2.08 -11.97 -1.45
C ALA A 247 -1.90 -13.03 -0.35
N GLU A 248 -0.72 -13.10 0.29
CA GLU A 248 -0.48 -13.97 1.45
C GLU A 248 -1.43 -13.66 2.60
N LEU A 249 -1.62 -12.37 2.93
CA LEU A 249 -2.58 -11.93 3.93
C LEU A 249 -4.02 -12.31 3.57
N ASN A 250 -4.42 -12.09 2.32
CA ASN A 250 -5.75 -12.47 1.86
C ASN A 250 -5.97 -13.99 1.93
N GLY A 251 -4.95 -14.80 1.63
CA GLY A 251 -4.98 -16.25 1.80
C GLY A 251 -5.18 -16.65 3.27
N ALA A 252 -4.42 -16.07 4.20
CA ALA A 252 -4.57 -16.33 5.63
C ALA A 252 -5.96 -15.93 6.15
N ARG A 253 -6.51 -14.80 5.67
CA ARG A 253 -7.87 -14.36 6.01
C ARG A 253 -8.94 -15.30 5.46
N ALA A 254 -8.75 -15.83 4.25
CA ALA A 254 -9.67 -16.80 3.66
C ALA A 254 -9.68 -18.13 4.43
N GLU A 255 -8.51 -18.58 4.89
CA GLU A 255 -8.40 -19.77 5.75
C GLU A 255 -9.12 -19.57 7.09
N LEU A 256 -8.92 -18.40 7.74
CA LEU A 256 -9.66 -18.05 8.95
C LEU A 256 -11.18 -18.04 8.70
N ALA A 257 -11.64 -17.42 7.61
CA ALA A 257 -13.06 -17.34 7.26
C ALA A 257 -13.68 -18.73 7.02
N LEU A 258 -12.92 -19.67 6.45
CA LEU A 258 -13.35 -21.06 6.28
C LEU A 258 -13.57 -21.73 7.64
N ILE A 259 -12.63 -21.58 8.58
CA ILE A 259 -12.74 -22.15 9.92
C ILE A 259 -13.89 -21.51 10.70
N GLU A 260 -14.10 -20.19 10.56
CA GLU A 260 -15.23 -19.49 11.17
C GLU A 260 -16.57 -19.98 10.61
N THR A 261 -16.64 -20.29 9.32
CA THR A 261 -17.84 -20.92 8.72
C THR A 261 -18.07 -22.31 9.29
N GLN A 262 -17.02 -23.12 9.43
CA GLN A 262 -17.13 -24.46 10.04
C GLN A 262 -17.56 -24.40 11.52
N LEU A 263 -17.11 -23.37 12.25
CA LEU A 263 -17.57 -23.09 13.62
C LEU A 263 -19.04 -22.68 13.64
N ALA A 264 -19.49 -21.84 12.70
CA ALA A 264 -20.91 -21.48 12.59
C ALA A 264 -21.78 -22.72 12.34
N ASP A 265 -21.32 -23.66 11.51
CA ASP A 265 -22.03 -24.91 11.23
C ASP A 265 -22.08 -25.88 12.44
N THR A 266 -21.37 -25.60 13.54
CA THR A 266 -21.51 -26.35 14.81
C THR A 266 -22.70 -25.93 15.65
N VAL A 267 -23.38 -24.86 15.28
CA VAL A 267 -24.52 -24.32 16.03
C VAL A 267 -25.77 -24.52 15.20
N LEU A 268 -26.71 -25.31 15.74
CA LEU A 268 -28.02 -25.49 15.14
C LEU A 268 -28.98 -24.44 15.72
N VAL A 269 -29.55 -23.60 14.86
CA VAL A 269 -30.51 -22.55 15.23
C VAL A 269 -31.90 -22.87 14.67
N ALA A 270 -32.93 -22.53 15.42
CA ALA A 270 -34.32 -22.71 14.98
C ALA A 270 -34.64 -21.75 13.82
N PRO A 271 -35.08 -22.23 12.65
CA PRO A 271 -35.39 -21.35 11.51
C PRO A 271 -36.71 -20.58 11.72
N LEU A 272 -37.62 -21.13 12.53
CA LEU A 272 -38.96 -20.59 12.77
C LEU A 272 -39.37 -20.74 14.23
N THR A 273 -40.35 -19.95 14.64
CA THR A 273 -40.95 -20.03 15.98
C THR A 273 -41.94 -21.20 16.03
N GLY A 274 -41.82 -22.09 17.02
CA GLY A 274 -42.62 -23.31 17.10
C GLY A 274 -42.42 -24.09 18.40
N VAL A 275 -42.84 -25.35 18.42
CA VAL A 275 -42.69 -26.26 19.58
C VAL A 275 -41.81 -27.45 19.18
N VAL A 276 -40.92 -27.88 20.07
CA VAL A 276 -40.07 -29.06 19.85
C VAL A 276 -40.91 -30.33 19.95
N LEU A 277 -41.01 -31.08 18.85
CA LEU A 277 -41.87 -32.28 18.75
C LEU A 277 -41.17 -33.57 19.21
N ALA A 278 -39.91 -33.77 18.82
CA ALA A 278 -39.16 -34.99 19.10
C ALA A 278 -37.65 -34.73 19.23
N LYS A 279 -36.97 -35.55 20.04
CA LYS A 279 -35.51 -35.63 20.13
C LYS A 279 -34.99 -36.77 19.29
N SER A 280 -34.04 -36.46 18.41
CA SER A 280 -33.37 -37.45 17.56
C SER A 280 -31.96 -37.84 18.03
N ALA A 281 -31.40 -37.15 19.04
CA ALA A 281 -30.01 -37.29 19.46
C ALA A 281 -29.76 -36.91 20.93
N GLU A 282 -28.84 -37.61 21.59
CA GLU A 282 -28.40 -37.35 22.97
C GLU A 282 -26.98 -36.75 23.06
N PRO A 283 -26.71 -35.88 24.06
CA PRO A 283 -25.37 -35.36 24.28
C PRO A 283 -24.32 -36.47 24.42
N GLY A 284 -23.21 -36.35 23.70
CA GLY A 284 -22.15 -37.35 23.62
C GLY A 284 -22.22 -38.24 22.37
N GLU A 285 -23.35 -38.29 21.67
CA GLU A 285 -23.50 -39.02 20.41
C GLU A 285 -22.79 -38.32 19.25
N VAL A 286 -22.36 -39.09 18.26
CA VAL A 286 -21.73 -38.58 17.03
C VAL A 286 -22.80 -38.53 15.94
N LEU A 287 -23.09 -37.31 15.49
CA LEU A 287 -24.09 -37.05 14.44
C LEU A 287 -23.38 -36.89 13.09
N ALA A 288 -23.92 -37.51 12.05
CA ALA A 288 -23.48 -37.28 10.69
C ALA A 288 -24.11 -36.01 10.12
N ALA A 289 -23.46 -35.41 9.13
CA ALA A 289 -24.03 -34.29 8.40
C ALA A 289 -25.38 -34.69 7.76
N GLY A 290 -26.41 -33.87 7.97
CA GLY A 290 -27.76 -34.13 7.44
C GLY A 290 -28.60 -35.12 8.25
N THR A 291 -28.10 -35.63 9.39
CA THR A 291 -28.93 -36.43 10.31
C THR A 291 -29.90 -35.52 11.09
N PRO A 292 -31.22 -35.77 11.00
CA PRO A 292 -32.26 -35.01 11.72
C PRO A 292 -32.30 -35.33 13.22
#